data_AF-A0A6N6L1T2-F1
#
_entry.id   AF-A0A6N6L1T2-F1
#
_cell.length_a   1.000
_cell.length_b   1.000
_cell.length_c   1.000
_cell.angle_alpha   90.00
_cell.angle_beta   90.00
_cell.angle_gamma   90.00
#
_symmetry.space_group_name_H-M   'P 1'
#
loop_
_entity.id
_entity.type
_entity.pdbx_description
1 polymer ?
#
loop_
_entity_poly.entity_id
_entity_poly.type
_entity_poly.pdbx_seq_one_letter_code
_entity_poly.pdbx_strand_id
1 'polypeptide(L)'
;MSDFNQQLRMHVYEHFVETSRAPSIAQCAEALQITADEVRRDFRQLADLSMLVLQADDEILMAEPFSAVPTAFNVDVNVQRYWANCMWDALGVAAALNKDAVVTTCCADCGDALEVVIENSAITSGAGLVHFAVPASEWWRDVVFT
;
A
#
# COMPACT_ATOMS: atom_id res chain seq x y z
N MET A 1 -17.26 4.73 -11.01
CA MET A 1 -17.13 3.89 -9.80
C MET A 1 -18.53 3.70 -9.24
N SER A 2 -18.96 2.45 -9.01
CA SER A 2 -20.24 2.15 -8.38
C SER A 2 -20.14 2.25 -6.85
N ASP A 3 -21.29 2.37 -6.17
CA ASP A 3 -21.36 2.32 -4.70
C ASP A 3 -20.72 1.03 -4.17
N PHE A 4 -20.88 -0.08 -4.90
CA PHE A 4 -20.29 -1.37 -4.54
C PHE A 4 -18.76 -1.38 -4.71
N ASN A 5 -18.21 -0.83 -5.79
CA ASN A 5 -16.75 -0.71 -5.93
C ASN A 5 -16.16 0.12 -4.79
N GLN A 6 -16.86 1.17 -4.37
CA GLN A 6 -16.42 1.99 -3.23
C GLN A 6 -16.45 1.19 -1.92
N GLN A 7 -17.51 0.41 -1.68
CA GLN A 7 -17.60 -0.47 -0.51
C GLN A 7 -16.48 -1.53 -0.49
N LEU A 8 -16.24 -2.20 -1.62
CA LEU A 8 -15.17 -3.19 -1.75
C LEU A 8 -13.80 -2.56 -1.50
N ARG A 9 -13.54 -1.37 -2.07
CA ARG A 9 -12.31 -0.63 -1.81
C ARG A 9 -12.17 -0.29 -0.32
N MET A 10 -13.22 0.23 0.32
CA MET A 10 -13.17 0.53 1.75
C MET A 10 -12.86 -0.71 2.59
N HIS A 11 -13.49 -1.84 2.28
CA HIS A 11 -13.22 -3.11 2.95
C HIS A 11 -11.73 -3.53 2.84
N VAL A 12 -11.10 -3.32 1.67
CA VAL A 12 -9.66 -3.57 1.50
C VAL A 12 -8.82 -2.73 2.46
N TYR A 13 -9.07 -1.42 2.54
CA TYR A 13 -8.31 -0.53 3.42
C TYR A 13 -8.58 -0.82 4.90
N GLU A 14 -9.82 -1.11 5.28
CA GLU A 14 -10.17 -1.53 6.65
C GLU A 14 -9.41 -2.79 7.04
N HIS A 15 -9.35 -3.79 6.15
CA HIS A 15 -8.60 -5.02 6.41
C HIS A 15 -7.08 -4.77 6.58
N PHE A 16 -6.50 -3.86 5.79
CA PHE A 16 -5.11 -3.43 6.00
C PHE A 16 -4.92 -2.81 7.38
N VAL A 17 -5.79 -1.87 7.77
CA VAL A 17 -5.70 -1.18 9.08
C VAL A 17 -5.77 -2.19 10.24
N GLU A 18 -6.63 -3.19 10.12
CA GLU A 18 -6.87 -4.20 11.15
C GLU A 18 -5.78 -5.27 11.23
N THR A 19 -5.27 -5.73 10.09
CA THR A 19 -4.44 -6.95 10.00
C THR A 19 -3.03 -6.72 9.51
N SER A 20 -2.71 -5.50 9.04
CA SER A 20 -1.49 -5.15 8.30
C SER A 20 -1.27 -5.93 6.99
N ARG A 21 -2.30 -6.58 6.45
CA ARG A 21 -2.24 -7.37 5.20
C ARG A 21 -3.40 -7.02 4.28
N ALA A 22 -3.23 -7.30 2.98
CA ALA A 22 -4.33 -7.27 2.03
C ALA A 22 -5.28 -8.45 2.29
N PRO A 23 -6.60 -8.28 2.14
CA PRO A 23 -7.51 -9.41 2.08
C PRO A 23 -7.33 -10.12 0.74
N SER A 24 -7.44 -11.45 0.75
CA SER A 24 -7.57 -12.24 -0.48
C SER A 24 -8.94 -12.07 -1.11
N ILE A 25 -9.05 -12.40 -2.40
CA ILE A 25 -10.33 -12.49 -3.10
C ILE A 25 -11.35 -13.34 -2.33
N ALA A 26 -10.88 -14.47 -1.77
CA ALA A 26 -11.74 -15.38 -1.00
C ALA A 26 -12.27 -14.72 0.29
N GLN A 27 -11.42 -13.97 1.01
CA GLN A 27 -11.83 -13.25 2.21
C GLN A 27 -12.82 -12.12 1.89
N CYS A 28 -12.61 -11.37 0.79
CA CYS A 28 -13.56 -10.35 0.36
C CYS A 28 -14.91 -10.96 -0.05
N ALA A 29 -14.89 -12.08 -0.77
CA ALA A 29 -16.10 -12.79 -1.19
C ALA A 29 -16.92 -13.25 0.02
N GLU A 30 -16.24 -13.84 1.01
CA GLU A 30 -16.86 -14.24 2.28
C GLU A 30 -17.40 -13.03 3.05
N ALA A 31 -16.61 -11.98 3.25
CA ALA A 31 -17.00 -10.82 4.05
C ALA A 31 -18.20 -10.05 3.44
N LEU A 32 -18.25 -9.95 2.11
CA LEU A 32 -19.28 -9.18 1.39
C LEU A 32 -20.43 -10.06 0.88
N GLN A 33 -20.39 -11.38 1.13
CA GLN A 33 -21.41 -12.35 0.70
C GLN A 33 -21.65 -12.33 -0.81
N ILE A 34 -20.57 -12.24 -1.59
CA ILE A 34 -20.56 -12.30 -3.06
C ILE A 34 -19.65 -13.42 -3.56
N THR A 35 -19.66 -13.66 -4.86
CA THR A 35 -18.79 -14.68 -5.46
C THR A 35 -17.36 -14.16 -5.67
N ALA A 36 -16.38 -15.06 -5.70
CA ALA A 36 -15.00 -14.72 -6.04
C ALA A 36 -14.87 -14.07 -7.43
N ASP A 37 -15.71 -14.46 -8.39
CA ASP A 37 -15.69 -13.87 -9.73
C ASP A 37 -16.23 -12.45 -9.76
N GLU A 38 -17.20 -12.11 -8.90
CA GLU A 38 -17.65 -10.72 -8.71
C GLU A 38 -16.54 -9.88 -8.09
N VAL A 39 -15.83 -10.38 -7.07
CA VAL A 39 -14.67 -9.68 -6.49
C VAL A 39 -13.59 -9.45 -7.55
N ARG A 40 -13.21 -10.47 -8.33
CA ARG A 40 -12.22 -10.33 -9.41
C ARG A 40 -12.62 -9.27 -10.43
N ARG A 41 -13.87 -9.31 -10.88
CA ARG A 41 -14.39 -8.30 -11.82
C ARG A 41 -14.27 -6.89 -11.24
N ASP A 42 -14.63 -6.71 -9.98
CA ASP A 42 -14.66 -5.40 -9.36
C ASP A 42 -13.25 -4.91 -8.95
N PHE A 43 -12.33 -5.81 -8.60
CA PHE A 43 -10.90 -5.51 -8.46
C PHE A 43 -10.30 -5.04 -9.79
N ARG A 44 -10.61 -5.70 -10.91
CA ARG A 44 -10.16 -5.26 -12.24
C ARG A 44 -10.71 -3.87 -12.59
N GLN A 45 -11.98 -3.59 -12.28
CA GLN A 45 -12.55 -2.25 -12.45
C GLN A 45 -11.85 -1.19 -11.59
N LEU A 46 -11.50 -1.52 -10.35
CA LEU A 46 -10.73 -0.64 -9.47
C LEU A 46 -9.31 -0.42 -10.02
N ALA A 47 -8.70 -1.44 -10.63
CA ALA A 47 -7.40 -1.32 -11.28
C ALA A 47 -7.45 -0.45 -12.55
N ASP A 48 -8.48 -0.59 -13.38
CA ASP A 48 -8.72 0.29 -14.54
C ASP A 48 -8.89 1.76 -14.14
N LEU A 49 -9.31 2.02 -12.89
CA LEU A 49 -9.45 3.34 -12.30
C LEU A 49 -8.23 3.78 -11.49
N SER A 50 -7.12 3.02 -11.54
CA SER A 50 -5.90 3.34 -10.78
C SER A 50 -6.14 3.42 -9.26
N MET A 51 -7.05 2.61 -8.73
CA MET A 51 -7.37 2.55 -7.30
C MET A 51 -6.75 1.33 -6.59
N LEU A 52 -6.37 0.31 -7.36
CA LEU A 52 -5.66 -0.89 -6.93
C LEU A 52 -4.66 -1.29 -8.03
N VAL A 53 -3.60 -1.98 -7.64
CA VAL A 53 -2.70 -2.68 -8.57
C VAL A 53 -2.84 -4.17 -8.29
N LEU A 54 -2.98 -4.98 -9.34
CA LEU A 54 -3.24 -6.41 -9.21
C LEU A 54 -2.03 -7.25 -9.64
N GLN A 55 -1.93 -8.43 -9.05
CA GLN A 55 -1.06 -9.51 -9.47
C GLN A 55 -1.66 -10.23 -10.69
N ALA A 56 -0.90 -11.16 -11.27
CA ALA A 56 -1.33 -11.91 -12.46
C ALA A 56 -2.57 -12.80 -12.23
N ASP A 57 -2.86 -13.13 -10.96
CA ASP A 57 -4.02 -13.92 -10.52
C ASP A 57 -5.19 -13.06 -9.99
N ASP A 58 -5.15 -11.74 -10.25
CA ASP A 58 -6.08 -10.72 -9.77
C ASP A 58 -6.06 -10.45 -8.27
N GLU A 59 -5.19 -11.09 -7.48
CA GLU A 59 -5.00 -10.70 -6.09
C GLU A 59 -4.36 -9.31 -6.01
N ILE A 60 -4.56 -8.61 -4.91
CA ILE A 60 -4.00 -7.27 -4.72
C ILE A 60 -2.47 -7.36 -4.69
N LEU A 61 -1.80 -6.53 -5.47
CA LEU A 61 -0.37 -6.24 -5.35
C LEU A 61 -0.15 -4.98 -4.51
N MET A 62 -0.91 -3.92 -4.82
CA MET A 62 -0.82 -2.62 -4.13
C MET A 62 -2.22 -2.05 -3.90
N ALA A 63 -2.44 -1.52 -2.70
CA ALA A 63 -3.55 -0.65 -2.37
C ALA A 63 -2.94 0.58 -1.69
N GLU A 64 -2.42 1.49 -2.50
CA GLU A 64 -1.57 2.61 -2.06
C GLU A 64 -2.20 3.34 -0.86
N PRO A 65 -1.45 3.57 0.23
CA PRO A 65 0.01 3.46 0.33
C PRO A 65 0.53 2.06 0.72
N PHE A 66 -0.33 1.05 0.82
CA PHE A 66 0.05 -0.29 1.28
C PHE A 66 0.49 -1.20 0.14
N SER A 67 1.54 -1.99 0.38
CA SER A 67 1.90 -3.15 -0.43
C SER A 67 1.29 -4.41 0.16
N ALA A 68 0.71 -5.26 -0.70
CA ALA A 68 0.23 -6.58 -0.31
C ALA A 68 1.36 -7.62 -0.20
N VAL A 69 2.53 -7.32 -0.79
CA VAL A 69 3.71 -8.20 -0.81
C VAL A 69 4.88 -7.57 -0.05
N PRO A 70 5.83 -8.36 0.47
CA PRO A 70 7.02 -7.82 1.13
C PRO A 70 7.85 -6.91 0.21
N THR A 71 8.30 -5.78 0.74
CA THR A 71 9.20 -4.83 0.07
C THR A 71 10.36 -4.44 0.99
N ALA A 72 11.31 -3.65 0.46
CA ALA A 72 12.38 -3.08 1.25
C ALA A 72 11.93 -1.94 2.19
N PHE A 73 10.67 -1.49 2.10
CA PHE A 73 10.14 -0.38 2.91
C PHE A 73 9.19 -0.93 3.97
N ASN A 74 9.73 -1.21 5.15
CA ASN A 74 8.95 -1.68 6.29
C ASN A 74 8.50 -0.48 7.11
N VAL A 75 7.23 -0.47 7.51
CA VAL A 75 6.65 0.58 8.36
C VAL A 75 6.11 -0.06 9.64
N ASP A 76 6.81 0.18 10.74
CA ASP A 76 6.44 -0.29 12.06
C ASP A 76 5.53 0.73 12.75
N VAL A 77 4.33 0.31 13.12
CA VAL A 77 3.32 1.13 13.78
C VAL A 77 2.80 0.37 15.00
N ASN A 78 3.19 0.80 16.19
CA ASN A 78 2.95 0.08 17.45
C ASN A 78 3.47 -1.38 17.39
N VAL A 79 2.55 -2.35 17.35
CA VAL A 79 2.84 -3.80 17.29
C VAL A 79 2.63 -4.38 15.89
N GLN A 80 2.23 -3.56 14.92
CA GLN A 80 1.95 -3.96 13.55
C GLN A 80 3.08 -3.52 12.61
N ARG A 81 3.35 -4.35 11.60
CA ARG A 81 4.32 -4.05 10.53
C ARG A 81 3.64 -4.13 9.18
N TYR A 82 3.74 -3.03 8.44
CA TYR A 82 3.25 -2.88 7.08
C TYR A 82 4.42 -2.88 6.09
N TRP A 83 4.10 -3.15 4.83
CA TRP A 83 4.99 -2.91 3.70
C TRP A 83 4.44 -1.77 2.86
N ALA A 84 5.32 -0.91 2.38
CA ALA A 84 5.02 0.17 1.44
C ALA A 84 5.80 -0.04 0.13
N ASN A 85 5.37 0.55 -0.98
CA ASN A 85 6.05 0.32 -2.26
C ASN A 85 7.34 1.15 -2.39
N CYS A 86 7.37 2.33 -1.76
CA CYS A 86 8.49 3.25 -1.78
C CYS A 86 8.52 4.12 -0.51
N MET A 87 9.49 5.03 -0.39
CA MET A 87 9.55 5.97 0.74
C MET A 87 8.35 6.92 0.80
N TRP A 88 7.81 7.35 -0.35
CA TRP A 88 6.61 8.19 -0.39
C TRP A 88 5.40 7.47 0.22
N ASP A 89 5.19 6.23 -0.19
CA ASP A 89 4.14 5.38 0.37
C ASP A 89 4.41 5.04 1.83
N ALA A 90 5.66 4.84 2.25
CA ALA A 90 5.97 4.57 3.65
C ALA A 90 5.53 5.72 4.57
N LEU A 91 5.76 6.97 4.14
CA LEU A 91 5.23 8.17 4.81
C LEU A 91 3.70 8.23 4.70
N GLY A 92 3.15 7.84 3.56
CA GLY A 92 1.71 7.71 3.32
C GLY A 92 1.03 6.73 4.27
N VAL A 93 1.64 5.59 4.59
CA VAL A 93 1.13 4.61 5.57
C VAL A 93 0.99 5.26 6.95
N ALA A 94 2.04 5.93 7.44
CA ALA A 94 1.99 6.62 8.73
C ALA A 94 0.88 7.70 8.76
N ALA A 95 0.77 8.48 7.68
CA ALA A 95 -0.27 9.49 7.54
C ALA A 95 -1.68 8.90 7.48
N ALA A 96 -1.89 7.84 6.70
CA ALA A 96 -3.19 7.18 6.53
C ALA A 96 -3.68 6.53 7.83
N LEU A 97 -2.76 5.95 8.61
CA LEU A 97 -3.07 5.37 9.92
C LEU A 97 -3.19 6.43 11.03
N ASN A 98 -2.74 7.66 10.77
CA ASN A 98 -2.67 8.77 11.73
C ASN A 98 -1.98 8.33 13.05
N LYS A 99 -0.81 7.71 12.91
CA LYS A 99 -0.03 7.14 14.02
C LYS A 99 1.46 7.41 13.83
N ASP A 100 2.18 7.42 14.95
CA ASP A 100 3.63 7.41 14.95
C ASP A 100 4.15 6.11 14.33
N ALA A 101 5.28 6.21 13.63
CA ALA A 101 5.82 5.10 12.85
C ALA A 101 7.34 5.15 12.77
N VAL A 102 7.95 3.97 12.59
CA VAL A 102 9.35 3.83 12.23
C VAL A 102 9.43 3.16 10.86
N VAL A 103 10.01 3.85 9.89
CA VAL A 103 10.27 3.31 8.56
C VAL A 103 11.70 2.77 8.51
N THR A 104 11.88 1.51 8.16
CA THR A 104 13.19 0.91 7.91
C THR A 104 13.33 0.47 6.47
N THR A 105 14.47 0.81 5.85
CA THR A 105 14.80 0.49 4.47
C THR A 105 16.32 0.47 4.25
N CYS A 106 16.77 0.43 3.00
CA CYS A 106 18.18 0.56 2.64
C CYS A 106 18.39 1.58 1.51
N CYS A 107 19.59 2.16 1.48
CA CYS A 107 20.01 3.04 0.39
C CYS A 107 20.10 2.26 -0.93
N ALA A 108 19.45 2.76 -1.99
CA ALA A 108 19.46 2.09 -3.29
C ALA A 108 20.83 2.12 -3.99
N ASP A 109 21.75 2.99 -3.59
CA ASP A 109 23.11 3.09 -4.16
C ASP A 109 24.11 2.18 -3.41
N CYS A 110 24.25 2.36 -2.10
CA CYS A 110 25.27 1.66 -1.30
C CYS A 110 24.73 0.48 -0.47
N GLY A 111 23.41 0.33 -0.31
CA GLY A 111 22.80 -0.72 0.50
C GLY A 111 22.80 -0.47 2.02
N ASP A 112 23.34 0.67 2.48
CA ASP A 112 23.36 1.00 3.91
C ASP A 112 21.93 1.05 4.49
N ALA A 113 21.79 0.58 5.73
CA ALA A 113 20.51 0.62 6.44
C ALA A 113 20.09 2.08 6.70
N LEU A 114 18.83 2.37 6.41
CA LEU A 114 18.21 3.67 6.64
C LEU A 114 17.00 3.50 7.55
N GLU A 115 16.84 4.43 8.48
CA GLU A 115 15.71 4.50 9.38
C GLU A 115 15.17 5.94 9.42
N VAL A 116 13.84 6.07 9.39
CA VAL A 116 13.13 7.35 9.53
C VAL A 116 12.08 7.18 10.62
N VAL A 117 12.08 8.09 11.60
CA VAL A 117 11.12 8.10 12.72
C VAL A 117 10.13 9.22 12.51
N ILE A 118 8.85 8.90 12.61
CA ILE A 118 7.72 9.81 12.45
C ILE A 118 6.97 9.86 13.77
N GLU A 119 6.90 11.04 14.38
CA GLU A 119 6.18 11.29 15.63
C GLU A 119 5.34 12.56 15.50
N ASN A 120 4.10 12.52 15.99
CA ASN A 120 3.18 13.67 15.95
C ASN A 120 3.05 14.28 14.54
N SER A 121 2.93 13.43 13.52
CA SER A 121 2.83 13.81 12.09
C SER A 121 4.06 14.55 11.51
N ALA A 122 5.22 14.47 12.15
CA ALA A 122 6.47 15.03 11.65
C ALA A 122 7.60 14.00 11.70
N ILE A 123 8.55 14.12 10.76
CA ILE A 123 9.80 13.35 10.84
C ILE A 123 10.65 13.93 11.97
N THR A 124 10.96 13.12 12.98
CA THR A 124 11.75 13.54 14.15
C THR A 124 13.18 12.98 14.15
N SER A 125 13.41 11.89 13.41
CA SER A 125 14.75 11.32 13.21
C SER A 125 14.88 10.69 11.82
N GLY A 126 16.12 10.57 11.33
CA GLY A 126 16.44 10.13 9.99
C GLY A 126 16.50 11.27 8.98
N ALA A 127 17.36 11.11 7.97
CA ALA A 127 17.48 12.04 6.85
C ALA A 127 17.87 11.27 5.59
N GLY A 128 17.43 11.75 4.44
CA GLY A 128 17.73 11.12 3.16
C GLY A 128 17.18 11.90 1.98
N LEU A 129 17.42 11.37 0.78
CA LEU A 129 16.87 11.86 -0.47
C LEU A 129 15.90 10.82 -1.02
N VAL A 130 14.67 11.24 -1.30
CA VAL A 130 13.72 10.43 -2.07
C VAL A 130 13.89 10.79 -3.54
N HIS A 131 14.20 9.80 -4.37
CA HIS A 131 14.32 9.96 -5.81
C HIS A 131 13.08 9.38 -6.48
N PHE A 132 12.39 10.21 -7.28
CA PHE A 132 11.31 9.79 -8.16
C PHE A 132 11.88 9.70 -9.57
N ALA A 133 12.01 8.49 -10.11
CA ALA A 133 12.67 8.27 -11.40
C ALA A 133 11.75 8.70 -12.56
N VAL A 134 10.44 8.57 -12.36
CA VAL A 134 9.42 8.89 -13.35
C VAL A 134 8.60 10.12 -12.89
N PRO A 135 8.24 11.05 -13.79
CA PRO A 135 7.32 12.13 -13.46
C PRO A 135 5.96 11.60 -12.99
N ALA A 136 5.35 12.23 -11.98
CA ALA A 136 4.08 11.77 -11.40
C ALA A 136 2.93 11.61 -12.40
N SER A 137 2.91 12.43 -13.46
CA SER A 137 1.92 12.31 -14.56
C SER A 137 2.06 11.04 -15.40
N GLU A 138 3.17 10.31 -15.27
CA GLU A 138 3.48 9.10 -16.03
C GLU A 138 3.50 7.83 -15.17
N TRP A 139 3.31 7.93 -13.85
CA TRP A 139 3.40 6.80 -12.93
C TRP A 139 2.50 5.63 -13.32
N TRP A 140 1.25 5.91 -13.71
CA TRP A 140 0.29 4.87 -14.10
C TRP A 140 0.57 4.18 -15.45
N ARG A 141 1.66 4.52 -16.15
CA ARG A 141 2.14 3.71 -17.28
C ARG A 141 2.74 2.38 -16.81
N ASP A 142 3.44 2.41 -15.68
CA ASP A 142 3.98 1.25 -14.97
C ASP A 142 4.28 1.67 -13.54
N VAL A 143 3.27 1.61 -12.67
CA VAL A 143 3.37 2.11 -11.28
C VAL A 143 4.34 1.28 -10.42
N VAL A 144 4.68 0.07 -10.89
CA VAL A 144 5.70 -0.76 -10.25
C VAL A 144 7.11 -0.24 -10.54
N PHE A 145 7.30 0.51 -11.63
CA PHE A 145 8.56 1.10 -12.08
C PHE A 145 8.50 2.64 -12.05
N THR A 146 8.30 3.25 -10.87
CA THR A 146 8.22 4.71 -10.72
C THR A 146 9.23 5.31 -9.77
#